data_AF-A0A7W1MU49-F1
#
_entry.id   AF-A0A7W1MU49-F1
#
_cell.length_a   1.000
_cell.length_b   1.000
_cell.length_c   1.000
_cell.angle_alpha   90.00
_cell.angle_beta   90.00
_cell.angle_gamma   90.00
#
_symmetry.space_group_name_H-M   'P 1'
#
loop_
_entity.id
_entity.type
_entity.pdbx_description
1 polymer ?
#
loop_
_entity_poly.entity_id
_entity_poly.type
_entity_poly.pdbx_seq_one_letter_code
_entity_poly.pdbx_strand_id
1 'polypeptide(L)'
;MAYLALVSAMLLLSDHSIANRPQASSPSDRAQHGRSLFIEPSSSSVAGGKAYLVVAPLFPEAESYRGDYQLKVRPYFFKSEKGVLNLAAPGDSMRKLQGGSATDFTGKVISANGKTRVVTGRITPSTRDRGTVTFSVITENGKMVFNTSYHFGP
;
A
#
# COMPACT_ATOMS: atom_id res chain seq x y z
N MET A 1 50.11 27.58 -42.89
CA MET A 1 49.33 26.43 -43.39
C MET A 1 50.20 25.17 -43.26
N ALA A 2 49.66 24.11 -42.64
CA ALA A 2 50.23 22.75 -42.44
C ALA A 2 51.39 22.62 -41.41
N TYR A 3 51.57 21.55 -40.61
CA TYR A 3 50.75 20.46 -40.05
C TYR A 3 51.65 19.76 -38.98
N LEU A 4 51.05 19.17 -37.93
CA LEU A 4 51.47 17.92 -37.24
C LEU A 4 52.49 17.87 -36.05
N ALA A 5 51.92 17.46 -34.89
CA ALA A 5 52.30 16.43 -33.89
C ALA A 5 53.54 16.49 -32.98
N LEU A 6 53.28 16.32 -31.67
CA LEU A 6 54.00 15.45 -30.70
C LEU A 6 53.12 15.35 -29.43
N VAL A 7 52.46 14.23 -29.10
CA VAL A 7 52.87 12.95 -28.47
C VAL A 7 53.24 13.06 -26.97
N SER A 8 52.47 12.30 -26.16
CA SER A 8 52.74 11.79 -24.79
C SER A 8 52.69 12.80 -23.63
N ALA A 9 52.31 12.44 -22.40
CA ALA A 9 51.60 11.32 -21.79
C ALA A 9 51.44 11.76 -20.32
N MET A 10 50.28 11.58 -19.68
CA MET A 10 50.24 11.61 -18.21
C MET A 10 49.18 10.67 -17.67
N LEU A 11 49.62 9.90 -16.68
CA LEU A 11 49.03 8.68 -16.19
C LEU A 11 47.67 8.86 -15.51
N LEU A 12 46.90 7.78 -15.62
CA LEU A 12 45.79 7.35 -14.79
C LEU A 12 45.98 7.68 -13.31
N LEU A 13 44.97 8.28 -12.68
CA LEU A 13 44.56 7.97 -11.32
C LEU A 13 43.03 8.06 -11.25
N SER A 14 42.44 6.96 -10.82
CA SER A 14 41.02 6.66 -10.77
C SER A 14 40.33 7.46 -9.68
N ASP A 15 39.21 8.11 -10.01
CA ASP A 15 38.16 8.37 -9.03
C ASP A 15 36.82 7.91 -9.61
N HIS A 16 36.44 6.67 -9.28
CA HIS A 16 35.09 6.15 -9.46
C HIS A 16 34.17 6.84 -8.43
N SER A 17 33.89 8.12 -8.63
CA SER A 17 32.77 8.77 -7.96
C SER A 17 31.50 8.37 -8.70
N ILE A 18 30.87 7.27 -8.29
CA ILE A 18 29.47 6.98 -8.60
C ILE A 18 28.66 8.05 -7.89
N ALA A 19 28.53 9.21 -8.54
CA ALA A 19 27.61 10.25 -8.14
C ALA A 19 26.20 9.69 -8.32
N ASN A 20 25.61 9.29 -7.19
CA ASN A 20 24.21 8.93 -7.06
C ASN A 20 23.36 10.16 -7.42
N ARG A 21 23.13 10.41 -8.71
CA ARG A 21 22.14 11.39 -9.16
C ARG A 21 20.78 10.89 -8.69
N PRO A 22 19.98 11.68 -7.94
CA PRO A 22 18.59 11.35 -7.77
C PRO A 22 17.96 11.37 -9.16
N GLN A 23 17.65 10.18 -9.68
CA GLN A 23 16.94 10.01 -10.92
C GLN A 23 15.57 10.64 -10.70
N ALA A 24 15.38 11.85 -11.25
CA ALA A 24 14.08 12.49 -11.31
C ALA A 24 13.13 11.50 -12.00
N SER A 25 12.19 10.97 -11.22
CA SER A 25 11.18 10.02 -11.69
C SER A 25 10.51 10.63 -12.91
N SER A 26 10.64 9.96 -14.05
CA SER A 26 10.05 10.43 -15.30
C SER A 26 8.54 10.67 -15.11
N PRO A 27 7.93 11.67 -15.78
CA PRO A 27 6.48 11.88 -15.74
C PRO A 27 5.67 10.61 -16.08
N SER A 28 6.27 9.70 -16.85
CA SER A 28 5.72 8.40 -17.24
C SER A 28 5.66 7.36 -16.11
N ASP A 29 6.48 7.48 -15.05
CA ASP A 29 6.42 6.63 -13.85
C ASP A 29 5.29 7.08 -12.90
N ARG A 30 4.95 8.39 -12.95
CA ARG A 30 3.84 8.97 -12.17
C ARG A 30 2.45 8.65 -12.76
N ALA A 31 2.39 8.29 -14.04
CA ALA A 31 1.13 8.09 -14.77
C ALA A 31 0.74 6.60 -14.92
N GLN A 32 1.61 5.66 -14.54
CA GLN A 32 1.39 4.25 -14.79
C GLN A 32 0.71 3.54 -13.62
N HIS A 33 -0.64 3.55 -13.72
CA HIS A 33 -1.61 2.57 -13.21
C HIS A 33 -2.20 2.85 -11.83
N GLY A 34 -3.15 3.77 -11.77
CA GLY A 34 -3.83 4.05 -10.53
C GLY A 34 -5.30 3.66 -10.47
N ARG A 35 -5.67 2.39 -10.67
CA ARG A 35 -7.07 2.01 -10.40
C ARG A 35 -7.33 2.08 -8.90
N SER A 36 -8.42 2.73 -8.52
CA SER A 36 -8.89 2.78 -7.14
C SER A 36 -9.21 1.36 -6.65
N LEU A 37 -8.79 1.05 -5.42
CA LEU A 37 -9.08 -0.21 -4.77
C LEU A 37 -10.32 -0.06 -3.89
N PHE A 38 -11.36 -0.81 -4.23
CA PHE A 38 -12.60 -0.86 -3.48
C PHE A 38 -12.63 -2.12 -2.61
N ILE A 39 -12.99 -1.95 -1.35
CA ILE A 39 -13.15 -3.03 -0.38
C ILE A 39 -14.60 -3.00 0.08
N GLU A 40 -15.29 -4.13 -0.08
CA GLU A 40 -16.69 -4.21 0.31
C GLU A 40 -16.85 -4.07 1.84
N PRO A 41 -17.90 -3.37 2.32
CA PRO A 41 -18.22 -3.33 3.74
C PRO A 41 -18.34 -4.73 4.33
N SER A 42 -17.86 -4.93 5.55
CA SER A 42 -17.87 -6.24 6.19
C SER A 42 -18.08 -6.14 7.70
N SER A 43 -18.23 -7.30 8.34
CA SER A 43 -18.38 -7.36 9.78
C SER A 43 -17.70 -8.58 10.36
N SER A 44 -17.40 -8.51 11.66
CA SER A 44 -16.76 -9.58 12.43
C SER A 44 -17.36 -9.64 13.82
N SER A 45 -17.49 -10.84 14.36
CA SER A 45 -17.89 -11.04 15.76
C SER A 45 -16.70 -10.72 16.66
N VAL A 46 -16.94 -9.98 17.73
CA VAL A 46 -15.93 -9.60 18.72
C VAL A 46 -16.44 -9.85 20.13
N ALA A 47 -15.54 -9.89 21.12
CA ALA A 47 -15.94 -10.04 22.51
C ALA A 47 -16.93 -8.93 22.91
N GLY A 48 -18.15 -9.34 23.29
CA GLY A 48 -19.20 -8.42 23.72
C GLY A 48 -19.89 -7.63 22.60
N GLY A 49 -19.76 -8.03 21.33
CA GLY A 49 -20.44 -7.32 20.26
C GLY A 49 -20.11 -7.73 18.83
N LYS A 50 -20.43 -6.82 17.91
CA LYS A 50 -20.15 -6.96 16.47
C LYS A 50 -19.39 -5.73 15.97
N ALA A 51 -18.29 -5.98 15.27
CA ALA A 51 -17.50 -4.96 14.61
C ALA A 51 -17.90 -4.88 13.13
N TYR A 52 -18.00 -3.66 12.61
CA TYR A 52 -18.30 -3.37 11.22
C TYR A 52 -17.16 -2.57 10.63
N LEU A 53 -16.66 -3.02 9.49
CA LEU A 53 -15.57 -2.40 8.74
C LEU A 53 -16.15 -1.77 7.47
N VAL A 54 -15.91 -0.47 7.31
CA VAL A 54 -16.21 0.28 6.09
C VAL A 54 -14.94 0.98 5.66
N VAL A 55 -14.55 0.79 4.40
CA VAL A 55 -13.36 1.41 3.81
C VAL A 55 -13.84 2.23 2.61
N ALA A 56 -13.48 3.50 2.56
CA ALA A 56 -13.68 4.33 1.38
C ALA A 56 -12.79 3.82 0.23
N PRO A 57 -13.03 4.23 -1.02
CA PRO A 57 -12.12 3.89 -2.12
C PRO A 57 -10.68 4.25 -1.74
N LEU A 58 -9.78 3.28 -1.84
CA LEU A 58 -8.38 3.52 -1.59
C LEU A 58 -7.73 3.99 -2.88
N PHE A 59 -7.20 5.20 -2.84
CA PHE A 59 -6.52 5.79 -3.97
C PHE A 59 -5.06 5.36 -3.99
N PRO A 60 -4.51 5.06 -5.17
CA PRO A 60 -3.12 4.69 -5.35
C PRO A 60 -2.20 5.87 -5.06
N GLU A 61 -1.16 5.60 -4.31
CA GLU A 61 0.02 6.44 -4.08
C GLU A 61 1.26 5.66 -4.58
N ALA A 62 2.44 6.27 -4.54
CA ALA A 62 3.65 5.71 -5.16
C ALA A 62 3.95 4.23 -4.79
N GLU A 63 3.77 3.84 -3.53
CA GLU A 63 4.00 2.47 -3.04
C GLU A 63 2.88 1.97 -2.10
N SER A 64 1.72 2.62 -2.15
CA SER A 64 0.63 2.38 -1.20
C SER A 64 -0.74 2.67 -1.79
N TYR A 65 -1.77 2.18 -1.10
CA TYR A 65 -3.15 2.61 -1.30
C TYR A 65 -3.62 3.36 -0.05
N ARG A 66 -4.23 4.52 -0.23
CA ARG A 66 -4.66 5.37 0.87
C ARG A 66 -6.12 5.78 0.75
N GLY A 67 -6.84 5.70 1.84
CA GLY A 67 -8.22 6.19 1.91
C GLY A 67 -8.79 6.13 3.31
N ASP A 68 -10.00 6.65 3.46
CA ASP A 68 -10.66 6.70 4.75
C ASP A 68 -11.13 5.32 5.19
N TYR A 69 -11.09 5.14 6.50
CA TYR A 69 -11.42 3.89 7.16
C TYR A 69 -12.33 4.18 8.34
N GLN A 70 -13.32 3.31 8.53
CA GLN A 70 -14.19 3.34 9.68
C GLN A 70 -14.42 1.95 10.25
N LEU A 71 -14.18 1.82 11.55
CA LEU A 71 -14.53 0.66 12.35
C LEU A 71 -15.64 1.05 13.32
N LYS A 72 -16.80 0.40 13.24
CA LYS A 72 -17.90 0.61 14.20
C LYS A 72 -18.07 -0.64 15.05
N VAL A 73 -18.13 -0.48 16.38
CA VAL A 73 -18.46 -1.59 17.28
C VAL A 73 -19.84 -1.34 17.88
N ARG A 74 -20.65 -2.40 17.95
CA ARG A 74 -22.02 -2.42 18.51
C ARG A 74 -22.13 -3.51 19.59
N PRO A 75 -22.91 -3.30 20.67
CA PRO A 75 -23.82 -2.18 20.92
C PRO A 75 -23.13 -0.90 21.41
N TYR A 76 -21.93 -1.00 21.98
CA TYR A 76 -21.22 0.13 22.58
C TYR A 76 -20.37 0.89 21.54
N PHE A 77 -20.82 2.09 21.18
CA PHE A 77 -20.18 2.96 20.17
C PHE A 77 -18.78 3.44 20.58
N PHE A 78 -18.42 3.39 21.86
CA PHE A 78 -17.17 3.94 22.43
C PHE A 78 -15.89 3.32 21.88
N LYS A 79 -15.97 2.16 21.23
CA LYS A 79 -14.82 1.49 20.58
C LYS A 79 -14.79 1.68 19.06
N SER A 80 -15.69 2.52 18.52
CA SER A 80 -15.69 2.86 17.10
C SER A 80 -14.57 3.86 16.80
N GLU A 81 -13.89 3.69 15.68
CA GLU A 81 -12.86 4.61 15.22
C GLU A 81 -13.07 5.00 13.76
N LYS A 82 -12.59 6.19 13.43
CA LYS A 82 -12.39 6.66 12.06
C LYS A 82 -10.92 7.04 11.94
N GLY A 83 -10.37 6.84 10.76
CA GLY A 83 -8.98 7.14 10.48
C GLY A 83 -8.67 7.03 9.01
N VAL A 84 -7.39 7.18 8.70
CA VAL A 84 -6.86 6.97 7.36
C VAL A 84 -6.15 5.63 7.33
N LEU A 85 -6.57 4.75 6.43
CA LEU A 85 -5.88 3.51 6.11
C LEU A 85 -4.83 3.81 5.04
N ASN A 86 -3.58 3.52 5.35
CA ASN A 86 -2.51 3.40 4.37
C ASN A 86 -2.12 1.93 4.27
N LEU A 87 -2.40 1.30 3.13
CA LEU A 87 -2.05 -0.07 2.81
C LEU A 87 -0.76 -0.06 1.99
N ALA A 88 0.37 -0.40 2.62
CA ALA A 88 1.63 -0.49 1.91
C ALA A 88 1.60 -1.70 0.97
N ALA A 89 1.95 -1.47 -0.30
CA ALA A 89 2.11 -2.50 -1.31
C ALA A 89 3.60 -2.60 -1.66
N PRO A 90 4.43 -3.23 -0.81
CA PRO A 90 5.88 -3.23 -0.99
C PRO A 90 6.25 -3.85 -2.35
N GLY A 91 6.95 -3.07 -3.18
CA GLY A 91 7.55 -3.45 -4.48
C GLY A 91 6.80 -4.51 -5.29
N ASP A 92 7.11 -5.77 -5.07
CA ASP A 92 6.55 -6.89 -5.82
C ASP A 92 5.10 -7.24 -5.46
N SER A 93 4.57 -6.78 -4.34
CA SER A 93 3.20 -7.09 -3.90
C SER A 93 2.14 -6.60 -4.89
N MET A 94 2.33 -5.40 -5.46
CA MET A 94 1.43 -4.89 -6.50
C MET A 94 1.53 -5.72 -7.79
N ARG A 95 2.77 -6.02 -8.22
CA ARG A 95 3.02 -6.82 -9.43
C ARG A 95 2.42 -8.22 -9.29
N LYS A 96 2.58 -8.85 -8.13
CA LYS A 96 1.99 -10.15 -7.79
C LYS A 96 0.47 -10.10 -7.79
N LEU A 97 -0.11 -9.07 -7.17
CA LEU A 97 -1.56 -8.88 -7.14
C LEU A 97 -2.16 -8.70 -8.54
N GLN A 98 -1.55 -7.87 -9.39
CA GLN A 98 -1.95 -7.68 -10.79
C GLN A 98 -1.73 -8.95 -11.63
N GLY A 99 -0.73 -9.76 -11.27
CA GLY A 99 -0.46 -11.08 -11.84
C GLY A 99 -1.38 -12.19 -11.33
N GLY A 100 -2.40 -11.88 -10.50
CA GLY A 100 -3.35 -12.87 -9.97
C GLY A 100 -2.80 -13.74 -8.84
N SER A 101 -1.67 -13.36 -8.24
CA SER A 101 -1.07 -14.08 -7.11
C SER A 101 -1.57 -13.56 -5.77
N ALA A 102 -1.92 -14.50 -4.88
CA ALA A 102 -2.26 -14.15 -3.50
C ALA A 102 -1.07 -13.48 -2.81
N THR A 103 -1.34 -12.37 -2.12
CA THR A 103 -0.30 -11.49 -1.60
C THR A 103 -0.70 -10.95 -0.24
N ASP A 104 0.26 -10.92 0.69
CA ASP A 104 0.08 -10.32 2.01
C ASP A 104 0.48 -8.84 1.97
N PHE A 105 -0.27 -8.03 2.69
CA PHE A 105 -0.09 -6.59 2.82
C PHE A 105 -0.08 -6.20 4.29
N THR A 106 0.68 -5.16 4.60
CA THR A 106 0.63 -4.52 5.91
C THR A 106 0.23 -3.07 5.69
N GLY A 107 -0.75 -2.64 6.47
CA GLY A 107 -1.20 -1.26 6.50
C GLY A 107 -1.14 -0.68 7.91
N LYS A 108 -1.26 0.63 7.97
CA LYS A 108 -1.41 1.39 9.20
C LYS A 108 -2.70 2.16 9.14
N VAL A 109 -3.47 2.11 10.23
CA VAL A 109 -4.61 3.01 10.45
C VAL A 109 -4.16 4.05 11.45
N ILE A 110 -4.27 5.32 11.07
CA ILE A 110 -4.10 6.44 11.98
C ILE A 110 -5.50 6.94 12.34
N SER A 111 -5.96 6.68 13.56
CA SER A 111 -7.27 7.15 14.00
C SER A 111 -7.24 8.64 14.32
N ALA A 112 -8.42 9.28 14.30
CA ALA A 112 -8.56 10.72 14.52
C ALA A 112 -7.96 11.24 15.84
N ASN A 113 -7.77 10.38 16.84
CA ASN A 113 -7.10 10.69 18.11
C ASN A 113 -5.58 10.46 18.09
N GLY A 114 -4.98 10.23 16.91
CA GLY A 114 -3.54 10.01 16.72
C GLY A 114 -3.05 8.59 17.02
N LYS A 115 -3.93 7.67 17.46
CA LYS A 115 -3.52 6.28 17.72
C LYS A 115 -3.24 5.56 16.38
N THR A 116 -2.06 4.96 16.29
CA THR A 116 -1.71 4.12 15.13
C THR A 116 -2.01 2.66 15.43
N ARG A 117 -2.68 1.97 14.51
CA ARG A 117 -2.94 0.53 14.57
C ARG A 117 -2.35 -0.16 13.35
N VAL A 118 -1.84 -1.36 13.55
CA VAL A 118 -1.40 -2.23 12.46
C VAL A 118 -2.60 -2.96 11.90
N VAL A 119 -2.73 -2.93 10.58
CA VAL A 119 -3.67 -3.74 9.82
C VAL A 119 -2.84 -4.70 8.98
N THR A 120 -3.14 -5.99 9.03
CA THR A 120 -2.60 -6.94 8.06
C THR A 120 -3.72 -7.39 7.13
N GLY A 121 -3.37 -7.68 5.89
CA GLY A 121 -4.30 -8.08 4.85
C GLY A 121 -3.73 -9.22 4.06
N ARG A 122 -4.53 -10.24 3.75
CA ARG A 122 -4.20 -11.20 2.69
C ARG A 122 -5.19 -11.03 1.57
N ILE A 123 -4.70 -10.65 0.40
CA ILE A 123 -5.53 -10.54 -0.80
C ILE A 123 -5.38 -11.82 -1.61
N THR A 124 -6.51 -12.40 -2.01
CA THR A 124 -6.59 -13.60 -2.84
C THR A 124 -7.39 -13.26 -4.11
N PRO A 125 -6.70 -13.02 -5.24
CA PRO A 125 -7.35 -12.75 -6.51
C PRO A 125 -8.23 -13.91 -6.96
N SER A 126 -9.44 -13.61 -7.44
CA SER A 126 -10.25 -14.56 -8.22
C SER A 126 -10.20 -14.25 -9.71
N THR A 127 -10.00 -12.98 -10.07
CA THR A 127 -9.65 -12.52 -11.41
C THR A 127 -8.58 -11.42 -11.32
N ARG A 128 -8.18 -10.85 -12.47
CA ARG A 128 -7.25 -9.71 -12.53
C ARG A 128 -7.69 -8.52 -11.68
N ASP A 129 -9.00 -8.31 -11.56
CA ASP A 129 -9.57 -7.06 -11.05
C ASP A 129 -10.40 -7.23 -9.79
N ARG A 130 -10.61 -8.46 -9.30
CA ARG A 130 -11.43 -8.73 -8.11
C ARG A 130 -10.97 -9.99 -7.40
N GLY A 131 -11.38 -10.11 -6.16
CA GLY A 131 -11.12 -11.29 -5.36
C GLY A 131 -11.59 -11.10 -3.93
N THR A 132 -11.02 -11.88 -3.03
CA THR A 132 -11.29 -11.79 -1.60
C THR A 132 -10.11 -11.17 -0.87
N VAL A 133 -10.40 -10.55 0.26
CA VAL A 133 -9.39 -10.02 1.16
C VAL A 133 -9.78 -10.34 2.59
N THR A 134 -8.81 -10.84 3.34
CA THR A 134 -8.93 -11.04 4.79
C THR A 134 -8.15 -9.92 5.47
N PHE A 135 -8.85 -9.01 6.15
CA PHE A 135 -8.26 -7.97 6.98
C PHE A 135 -8.18 -8.41 8.42
N SER A 136 -7.05 -8.16 9.07
CA SER A 136 -6.84 -8.32 10.50
C SER A 136 -6.46 -6.98 11.10
N VAL A 137 -7.30 -6.45 11.97
CA VAL A 137 -7.03 -5.22 12.72
C VAL A 137 -6.52 -5.63 14.10
N ILE A 138 -5.28 -5.26 14.40
CA ILE A 138 -4.65 -5.60 15.68
C ILE A 138 -4.93 -4.47 16.67
N THR A 139 -5.47 -4.82 17.83
CA THR A 139 -5.77 -3.90 18.95
C THR A 139 -5.18 -4.44 20.25
N GLU A 140 -5.20 -3.62 21.30
CA GLU A 140 -4.84 -4.03 22.66
C GLU A 140 -5.65 -5.22 23.17
N ASN A 141 -6.90 -5.38 22.70
CA ASN A 141 -7.81 -6.45 23.13
C ASN A 141 -7.74 -7.68 22.21
N GLY A 142 -6.77 -7.73 21.29
CA GLY A 142 -6.59 -8.82 20.34
C GLY A 142 -6.86 -8.44 18.88
N LYS A 143 -7.04 -9.46 18.05
CA LYS A 143 -7.13 -9.37 16.58
C LYS A 143 -8.58 -9.51 16.12
N MET A 144 -9.07 -8.53 15.37
CA MET A 144 -10.37 -8.60 14.69
C MET A 144 -10.17 -9.00 13.23
N VAL A 145 -10.83 -10.07 12.78
CA VAL A 145 -10.67 -10.63 11.42
C VAL A 145 -11.92 -10.38 10.59
N PHE A 146 -11.76 -9.70 9.46
CA PHE A 146 -12.81 -9.39 8.51
C PHE A 146 -12.53 -10.10 7.20
N ASN A 147 -13.48 -10.91 6.73
CA ASN A 147 -13.43 -11.49 5.40
C ASN A 147 -14.35 -10.69 4.50
N THR A 148 -13.82 -10.18 3.39
CA THR A 148 -14.59 -9.37 2.45
C THR A 148 -14.10 -9.56 1.02
N SER A 149 -14.77 -8.93 0.07
CA SER A 149 -14.36 -8.90 -1.33
C SER A 149 -13.68 -7.57 -1.65
N TYR A 150 -12.85 -7.58 -2.69
CA TYR A 150 -12.26 -6.37 -3.25
C TYR A 150 -12.46 -6.33 -4.76
N HIS A 151 -12.40 -5.13 -5.31
CA HIS A 151 -12.27 -4.94 -6.75
C HIS A 151 -11.49 -3.66 -7.11
N PHE A 152 -10.91 -3.62 -8.30
CA PHE A 152 -10.28 -2.44 -8.88
C PHE A 152 -11.25 -1.72 -9.82
N GLY A 153 -11.34 -0.40 -9.70
CA GLY A 153 -12.19 0.44 -10.53
C GLY A 153 -11.55 1.78 -10.88
N PRO A 154 -12.16 2.57 -11.78
CA PRO A 154 -11.80 3.97 -11.98
C PRO A 154 -12.01 4.78 -10.69
#